data_AF-A0A7V9CPC1-F1
#
_entry.id   AF-A0A7V9CPC1-F1
#
_cell.length_a   1.000
_cell.length_b   1.000
_cell.length_c   1.000
_cell.angle_alpha   90.00
_cell.angle_beta   90.00
_cell.angle_gamma   90.00
#
_symmetry.space_group_name_H-M   'P 1'
#
loop_
_entity.id
_entity.type
_entity.pdbx_description
1 polymer ?
#
loop_
_entity_poly.entity_id
_entity_poly.type
_entity_poly.pdbx_seq_one_letter_code
_entity_poly.pdbx_strand_id
1 'polypeptide(L)'
;MSAAGASVVDVRVLGASWIAADRVVMLVNGREVERAAISPAQATRVEKASLRWALPARRHDYHVVVIASGPGPTHPSWAIARPYQPTDITWSPQVFGLTAPIRVDADGDGVYTSAREYARQLVDRYTALPSLLAALAEHDAVVSAHAAELLDERGADLEGAAMRAALASASPSVREGVSAYLSAR
;
A
#
# COMPACT_ATOMS: atom_id res chain seq x y z
N MET A 1 10.99 25.74 -14.00
CA MET A 1 10.83 25.11 -12.68
C MET A 1 9.60 25.70 -12.00
N SER A 2 8.42 25.11 -12.26
CA SER A 2 7.22 25.37 -11.47
C SER A 2 7.28 24.40 -10.29
N ALA A 3 7.14 24.88 -9.06
CA ALA A 3 6.98 23.98 -7.92
C ALA A 3 5.74 23.13 -8.19
N ALA A 4 5.92 21.82 -8.40
CA ALA A 4 4.81 20.90 -8.58
C ALA A 4 3.93 21.04 -7.33
N GLY A 5 2.73 21.60 -7.50
CA GLY A 5 1.73 21.65 -6.45
C GLY A 5 1.50 20.22 -5.98
N ALA A 6 1.39 20.01 -4.66
CA ALA A 6 1.14 18.69 -4.11
C ALA A 6 -0.12 18.09 -4.77
N SER A 7 0.04 16.99 -5.50
CA SER A 7 -1.07 16.25 -6.06
C SER A 7 -1.97 15.76 -4.91
N VAL A 8 -3.28 15.85 -5.11
CA VAL A 8 -4.27 15.49 -4.09
C VAL A 8 -5.21 14.42 -4.61
N VAL A 9 -5.77 13.64 -3.70
CA VAL A 9 -6.88 12.73 -3.95
C VAL A 9 -8.11 13.20 -3.19
N ASP A 10 -9.22 13.37 -3.90
CA ASP A 10 -10.53 13.61 -3.31
C ASP A 10 -11.25 12.26 -3.17
N VAL A 11 -11.61 11.90 -1.94
CA VAL A 11 -12.20 10.61 -1.57
C VAL A 11 -13.63 10.82 -1.16
N ARG A 12 -14.56 10.09 -1.78
CA ARG A 12 -15.98 10.07 -1.40
C ARG A 12 -16.41 8.66 -1.05
N VAL A 13 -16.92 8.47 0.16
CA VAL A 13 -17.45 7.18 0.62
C VAL A 13 -18.95 7.19 0.47
N LEU A 14 -19.46 6.35 -0.42
CA LEU A 14 -20.89 6.22 -0.70
C LEU A 14 -21.38 4.86 -0.19
N GLY A 15 -22.59 4.83 0.33
CA GLY A 15 -23.24 3.60 0.75
C GLY A 15 -24.74 3.79 0.91
N ALA A 16 -25.50 2.70 0.86
CA ALA A 16 -26.93 2.76 1.14
C ALA A 16 -27.22 3.36 2.53
N SER A 17 -28.44 3.86 2.76
CA SER A 17 -28.80 4.53 4.02
C SER A 17 -28.69 3.65 5.25
N TRP A 18 -28.74 2.33 5.07
CA TRP A 18 -28.65 1.32 6.10
C TRP A 18 -27.23 0.73 6.24
N ILE A 19 -26.25 1.27 5.50
CA ILE A 19 -24.82 0.97 5.66
C ILE A 19 -24.12 2.10 6.41
N ALA A 20 -23.29 1.73 7.37
CA ALA A 20 -22.36 2.62 8.06
C ALA A 20 -20.92 2.39 7.59
N ALA A 21 -20.10 3.41 7.71
CA ALA A 21 -18.65 3.34 7.58
C ALA A 21 -18.04 4.07 8.77
N ASP A 22 -16.96 3.52 9.34
CA ASP A 22 -16.29 4.05 10.53
C ASP A 22 -14.83 4.39 10.29
N ARG A 23 -14.26 3.95 9.16
CA ARG A 23 -12.85 4.13 8.84
C ARG A 23 -12.62 4.22 7.34
N VAL A 24 -11.69 5.08 6.94
CA VAL A 24 -11.11 5.12 5.60
C VAL A 24 -9.60 5.07 5.72
N VAL A 25 -8.96 4.29 4.87
CA VAL A 25 -7.50 4.23 4.74
C VAL A 25 -7.10 4.43 3.28
N MET A 26 -5.99 5.12 3.05
CA MET A 26 -5.31 5.16 1.76
C MET A 26 -4.05 4.30 1.84
N LEU A 27 -3.90 3.41 0.87
CA LEU A 27 -2.73 2.59 0.69
C LEU A 27 -1.94 3.03 -0.54
N VAL A 28 -0.63 3.11 -0.41
CA VAL A 28 0.32 3.31 -1.50
C VAL A 28 1.17 2.05 -1.63
N ASN A 29 1.14 1.42 -2.81
CA ASN A 29 1.77 0.12 -3.05
C ASN A 29 1.43 -0.93 -1.97
N GLY A 30 0.18 -0.91 -1.48
CA GLY A 30 -0.30 -1.83 -0.44
C GLY A 30 0.10 -1.48 1.00
N ARG A 31 0.81 -0.37 1.23
CA ARG A 31 1.13 0.14 2.58
C ARG A 31 0.22 1.31 2.94
N GLU A 32 -0.37 1.27 4.13
CA GLU A 32 -1.18 2.39 4.62
C GLU A 32 -0.33 3.65 4.78
N VAL A 33 -0.81 4.77 4.24
CA VAL A 33 -0.17 6.09 4.34
C VAL A 33 -1.07 7.16 4.96
N GLU A 34 -2.38 6.99 4.87
CA GLU A 34 -3.36 7.89 5.50
C GLU A 34 -4.49 7.09 6.12
N ARG A 35 -5.05 7.64 7.20
CA ARG A 35 -6.18 7.07 7.94
C ARG A 35 -7.09 8.16 8.48
N ALA A 36 -8.39 7.97 8.33
CA ALA A 36 -9.40 8.77 9.00
C ALA A 36 -10.48 7.89 9.63
N ALA A 37 -10.94 8.27 10.82
CA ALA A 37 -12.19 7.79 11.38
C ALA A 37 -13.36 8.55 10.72
N ILE A 38 -14.45 7.84 10.43
CA ILE A 38 -15.69 8.45 9.94
C ILE A 38 -16.66 8.59 11.12
N SER A 39 -17.12 9.81 11.37
CA SER A 39 -18.18 10.06 12.35
C SER A 39 -19.56 9.88 11.71
N PRO A 40 -20.46 9.06 12.29
CA PRO A 40 -21.84 8.96 11.83
C PRO A 40 -22.58 10.30 11.82
N ALA A 41 -22.17 11.26 12.67
CA ALA A 41 -22.78 12.59 12.73
C ALA A 41 -22.55 13.43 11.47
N GLN A 42 -21.53 13.10 10.68
CA GLN A 42 -21.19 13.78 9.43
C GLN A 42 -21.76 13.05 8.20
N ALA A 43 -22.32 11.85 8.39
CA ALA A 43 -22.86 11.04 7.32
C ALA A 43 -24.26 11.52 6.91
N THR A 44 -24.50 11.54 5.61
CA THR A 44 -25.83 11.73 5.02
C THR A 44 -26.47 10.38 4.71
N ARG A 45 -27.68 10.41 4.12
CA ARG A 45 -28.38 9.21 3.66
C ARG A 45 -27.53 8.34 2.72
N VAL A 46 -26.66 8.93 1.90
CA VAL A 46 -25.87 8.20 0.89
C VAL A 46 -24.36 8.39 1.10
N GLU A 47 -23.91 9.62 1.31
CA GLU A 47 -22.50 9.92 1.50
C GLU A 47 -22.11 9.78 2.97
N LYS A 48 -21.13 8.92 3.27
CA LYS A 48 -20.65 8.63 4.62
C LYS A 48 -19.48 9.52 5.01
N ALA A 49 -18.67 9.90 4.03
CA ALA A 49 -17.55 10.81 4.22
C ALA A 49 -17.13 11.44 2.89
N SER A 50 -16.58 12.64 2.98
CA SER A 50 -15.82 13.31 1.92
C SER A 50 -14.50 13.77 2.52
N LEU A 51 -13.38 13.29 1.98
CA LEU A 51 -12.02 13.53 2.48
C LEU A 51 -11.15 14.02 1.33
N ARG A 52 -10.10 14.76 1.67
CA ARG A 52 -9.08 15.19 0.71
C ARG A 52 -7.71 14.96 1.32
N TRP A 53 -6.88 14.18 0.64
CA TRP A 53 -5.54 13.83 1.10
C TRP A 53 -4.49 14.23 0.08
N ALA A 54 -3.30 14.59 0.57
CA ALA A 54 -2.15 14.77 -0.29
C ALA A 54 -1.61 13.40 -0.70
N LEU A 55 -1.22 13.26 -1.97
CA LEU A 55 -0.49 12.09 -2.42
C LEU A 55 0.98 12.21 -2.00
N PRO A 56 1.64 11.11 -1.59
CA PRO A 56 3.05 11.15 -1.23
C PRO A 56 3.91 11.60 -2.41
N ALA A 57 4.81 12.56 -2.16
CA ALA A 57 5.83 12.92 -3.13
C ALA A 57 6.83 11.76 -3.26
N ARG A 58 6.93 11.16 -4.46
CA ARG A 58 7.84 10.07 -4.78
C ARG A 58 8.57 10.39 -6.08
N ARG A 59 9.69 9.70 -6.32
CA ARG A 59 10.51 9.79 -7.54
C ARG A 59 10.29 8.60 -8.47
N HIS A 60 9.28 7.78 -8.18
CA HIS A 60 8.94 6.56 -8.86
C HIS A 60 7.44 6.36 -8.75
N ASP A 61 6.86 5.72 -9.74
CA ASP A 61 5.43 5.49 -9.82
C ASP A 61 4.91 4.52 -8.75
N TYR A 62 3.63 4.67 -8.44
CA TYR A 62 2.97 3.83 -7.43
C TYR A 62 1.48 3.65 -7.69
N HIS A 63 0.93 2.60 -7.07
CA HIS A 63 -0.50 2.40 -7.00
C HIS A 63 -1.08 3.04 -5.74
N VAL A 64 -2.25 3.65 -5.88
CA VAL A 64 -3.10 4.11 -4.77
C VAL A 64 -4.35 3.26 -4.70
N VAL A 65 -4.69 2.79 -3.50
CA VAL A 65 -5.97 2.14 -3.21
C VAL A 65 -6.58 2.82 -2.00
N VAL A 66 -7.87 3.14 -2.05
CA VAL A 66 -8.59 3.64 -0.88
C VAL A 66 -9.59 2.58 -0.45
N ILE A 67 -9.61 2.27 0.85
CA ILE A 67 -10.54 1.31 1.46
C ILE A 67 -11.35 2.05 2.50
N ALA A 68 -12.67 1.99 2.38
CA ALA A 68 -13.59 2.40 3.43
C ALA A 68 -14.19 1.15 4.07
N SER A 69 -14.15 1.06 5.40
CA SER A 69 -14.70 -0.04 6.17
C SER A 69 -15.71 0.44 7.21
N GLY A 70 -16.57 -0.48 7.65
CA GLY A 70 -17.52 -0.24 8.72
C GLY A 70 -18.02 -1.55 9.33
N PRO A 71 -18.89 -1.45 10.35
CA PRO A 71 -19.54 -2.62 10.93
C PRO A 71 -20.44 -3.30 9.90
N GLY A 72 -20.61 -4.61 10.03
CA GLY A 72 -21.48 -5.37 9.15
C GLY A 72 -22.93 -4.86 9.21
N PRO A 73 -23.63 -4.80 8.07
CA PRO A 73 -25.04 -4.42 8.03
C PRO A 73 -25.88 -5.32 8.95
N THR A 74 -26.75 -4.67 9.73
CA THR A 74 -27.78 -5.34 10.53
C THR A 74 -29.13 -5.37 9.83
N HIS A 75 -29.25 -4.72 8.67
CA HIS A 75 -30.49 -4.65 7.92
C HIS A 75 -30.86 -6.01 7.30
N PRO A 76 -32.11 -6.50 7.45
CA PRO A 76 -32.48 -7.86 7.07
C PRO A 76 -32.36 -8.16 5.56
N SER A 77 -32.40 -7.13 4.71
CA SER A 77 -32.22 -7.30 3.26
C SER A 77 -30.81 -7.71 2.86
N TRP A 78 -29.81 -7.55 3.75
CA TRP A 78 -28.42 -7.91 3.47
C TRP A 78 -27.67 -8.32 4.75
N ALA A 79 -28.21 -9.30 5.46
CA ALA A 79 -27.56 -9.84 6.65
C ALA A 79 -26.31 -10.65 6.26
N ILE A 80 -25.17 -10.39 6.91
CA ILE A 80 -23.96 -11.21 6.76
C ILE A 80 -24.12 -12.46 7.63
N ALA A 81 -24.14 -13.63 7.00
CA ALA A 81 -24.23 -14.91 7.69
C ALA A 81 -23.00 -15.15 8.58
N ARG A 82 -23.20 -15.86 9.70
CA ARG A 82 -22.10 -16.32 10.54
C ARG A 82 -21.25 -17.36 9.79
N PRO A 83 -19.93 -17.40 10.00
CA PRO A 83 -19.08 -18.44 9.44
C PRO A 83 -19.53 -19.81 9.94
N TYR A 84 -19.53 -20.80 9.05
CA TYR A 84 -19.90 -22.18 9.40
C TYR A 84 -18.98 -22.77 10.48
N GLN A 85 -17.68 -22.47 10.41
CA GLN A 85 -16.67 -22.86 11.38
C GLN A 85 -15.95 -21.60 11.87
N PRO A 86 -16.47 -20.95 12.91
CA PRO A 86 -15.86 -19.73 13.42
C PRO A 86 -14.57 -20.05 14.19
N THR A 87 -13.56 -19.21 14.04
CA THR A 87 -12.31 -19.29 14.80
C THR A 87 -12.41 -18.59 16.17
N ASP A 88 -13.51 -17.87 16.42
CA ASP A 88 -13.82 -17.15 17.67
C ASP A 88 -15.33 -17.22 17.94
N ILE A 89 -15.73 -17.21 19.21
CA ILE A 89 -17.15 -17.14 19.61
C ILE A 89 -17.77 -15.76 19.31
N THR A 90 -16.93 -14.73 19.25
CA THR A 90 -17.31 -13.34 19.00
C THR A 90 -17.50 -13.13 17.50
N TRP A 91 -18.72 -12.78 17.10
CA TRP A 91 -19.03 -12.45 15.72
C TRP A 91 -18.97 -10.93 15.49
N SER A 92 -17.94 -10.47 14.77
CA SER A 92 -17.72 -9.07 14.42
C SER A 92 -17.67 -8.90 12.89
N PRO A 93 -18.85 -8.90 12.21
CA PRO A 93 -18.88 -8.74 10.77
C PRO A 93 -18.40 -7.34 10.37
N GLN A 94 -17.76 -7.24 9.21
CA GLN A 94 -17.37 -5.98 8.61
C GLN A 94 -17.85 -5.90 7.17
N VAL A 95 -18.14 -4.69 6.73
CA VAL A 95 -18.35 -4.36 5.31
C VAL A 95 -17.23 -3.42 4.89
N PHE A 96 -16.77 -3.56 3.64
CA PHE A 96 -15.82 -2.64 3.06
C PHE A 96 -16.14 -2.38 1.60
N GLY A 97 -15.77 -1.20 1.13
CA GLY A 97 -15.67 -0.85 -0.27
C GLY A 97 -14.24 -0.42 -0.56
N LEU A 98 -13.73 -0.75 -1.75
CA LEU A 98 -12.40 -0.34 -2.19
C LEU A 98 -12.44 0.21 -3.61
N THR A 99 -11.49 1.08 -3.92
CA THR A 99 -11.20 1.47 -5.29
C THR A 99 -10.44 0.36 -6.01
N ALA A 100 -10.52 0.33 -7.34
CA ALA A 100 -9.47 -0.34 -8.13
C ALA A 100 -8.12 0.37 -7.88
N PRO A 101 -6.97 -0.29 -8.12
CA PRO A 101 -5.68 0.36 -8.06
C PRO A 101 -5.60 1.53 -9.05
N ILE A 102 -5.38 2.73 -8.53
CA ILE A 102 -5.17 3.94 -9.32
C ILE A 102 -3.66 4.07 -9.56
N ARG A 103 -3.26 4.22 -10.81
CA ARG A 103 -1.86 4.44 -11.19
C ARG A 103 -1.52 5.91 -11.03
N VAL A 104 -0.43 6.20 -10.33
CA VAL A 104 0.13 7.54 -10.21
C VAL A 104 1.48 7.53 -10.92
N ASP A 105 1.55 8.30 -12.00
CA ASP A 105 2.79 8.70 -12.67
C ASP A 105 3.43 9.81 -11.81
N ALA A 106 4.40 9.41 -10.99
CA ALA A 106 5.03 10.28 -10.00
C ALA A 106 6.40 10.79 -10.46
N ASP A 107 7.07 10.07 -11.37
CA ASP A 107 8.30 10.54 -11.99
C ASP A 107 8.06 11.46 -13.21
N GLY A 108 6.84 11.48 -13.74
CA GLY A 108 6.37 12.40 -14.76
C GLY A 108 6.81 12.04 -16.17
N ASP A 109 7.19 10.78 -16.41
CA ASP A 109 7.66 10.32 -17.72
C ASP A 109 6.51 9.92 -18.68
N GLY A 110 5.27 9.88 -18.18
CA GLY A 110 4.07 9.53 -18.95
C GLY A 110 3.84 8.02 -19.11
N VAL A 111 4.66 7.17 -18.50
CA VAL A 111 4.64 5.70 -18.62
C VAL A 111 4.64 5.05 -17.24
N TYR A 112 3.48 4.50 -16.88
CA TYR A 112 3.36 3.82 -15.59
C TYR A 112 4.34 2.63 -15.43
N THR A 113 5.21 2.71 -14.43
CA THR A 113 6.16 1.64 -14.06
C THR A 113 5.81 1.04 -12.70
N SER A 114 5.54 -0.27 -12.63
CA SER A 114 5.19 -0.92 -11.35
C SER A 114 6.40 -1.07 -10.42
N ALA A 115 6.17 -1.20 -9.11
CA ALA A 115 7.24 -1.43 -8.13
C ALA A 115 8.12 -2.64 -8.46
N ARG A 116 7.52 -3.75 -8.91
CA ARG A 116 8.24 -4.95 -9.37
C ARG A 116 9.05 -4.69 -10.64
N GLU A 117 8.56 -3.83 -11.52
CA GLU A 117 9.26 -3.46 -12.75
C GLU A 117 10.48 -2.59 -12.47
N TYR A 118 10.37 -1.57 -11.61
CA TYR A 118 11.54 -0.82 -11.13
C TYR A 118 12.57 -1.76 -10.48
N ALA A 119 12.12 -2.66 -9.60
CA ALA A 119 13.00 -3.63 -8.95
C ALA A 119 13.74 -4.49 -9.98
N ARG A 120 13.05 -5.00 -11.00
CA ARG A 120 13.65 -5.78 -12.09
C ARG A 120 14.70 -4.98 -12.84
N GLN A 121 14.37 -3.75 -13.27
CA GLN A 121 15.32 -2.89 -13.96
C GLN A 121 16.57 -2.59 -13.13
N LEU A 122 16.43 -2.38 -11.83
CA LEU A 122 17.54 -2.11 -10.91
C LEU A 122 18.41 -3.36 -10.70
N VAL A 123 17.80 -4.51 -10.46
CA VAL A 123 18.49 -5.79 -10.24
C VAL A 123 19.17 -6.29 -11.53
N ASP A 124 18.63 -5.98 -12.71
CA ASP A 124 19.28 -6.24 -14.01
C ASP A 124 20.45 -5.30 -14.27
N ARG A 125 20.34 -4.03 -13.86
CA ARG A 125 21.34 -2.99 -14.12
C ARG A 125 22.55 -3.06 -13.19
N TYR A 126 22.36 -3.36 -11.92
CA TYR A 126 23.40 -3.31 -10.89
C TYR A 126 23.79 -4.71 -10.41
N THR A 127 24.97 -5.17 -10.81
CA THR A 127 25.53 -6.47 -10.38
C THR A 127 26.20 -6.41 -9.01
N ALA A 128 26.76 -5.25 -8.65
CA ALA A 128 27.39 -5.04 -7.35
C ALA A 128 26.34 -4.65 -6.30
N LEU A 129 26.27 -5.44 -5.21
CA LEU A 129 25.30 -5.23 -4.13
C LEU A 129 25.30 -3.78 -3.58
N PRO A 130 26.45 -3.13 -3.28
CA PRO A 130 26.43 -1.76 -2.78
C PRO A 130 25.77 -0.76 -3.75
N SER A 131 26.02 -0.91 -5.06
CA SER A 131 25.43 -0.05 -6.09
C SER A 131 23.93 -0.27 -6.21
N LEU A 132 23.48 -1.53 -6.13
CA LEU A 132 22.06 -1.87 -6.11
C LEU A 132 21.34 -1.24 -4.92
N LEU A 133 21.88 -1.40 -3.70
CA LEU A 133 21.27 -0.85 -2.49
C LEU A 133 21.23 0.69 -2.51
N ALA A 134 22.26 1.33 -3.07
CA ALA A 134 22.27 2.79 -3.26
C ALA A 134 21.18 3.25 -4.23
N ALA A 135 20.92 2.51 -5.32
CA ALA A 135 19.86 2.84 -6.26
C ALA A 135 18.46 2.57 -5.68
N LEU A 136 18.29 1.50 -4.91
CA LEU A 136 17.04 1.19 -4.21
C LEU A 136 16.70 2.23 -3.12
N ALA A 137 17.70 2.95 -2.59
CA ALA A 137 17.48 4.00 -1.60
C ALA A 137 16.61 5.18 -2.11
N GLU A 138 16.57 5.39 -3.43
CA GLU A 138 15.71 6.40 -4.06
C GLU A 138 14.23 5.96 -4.17
N HIS A 139 13.94 4.70 -3.84
CA HIS A 139 12.62 4.08 -3.98
C HIS A 139 12.02 3.71 -2.60
N ASP A 140 10.77 3.24 -2.62
CA ASP A 140 10.09 2.77 -1.42
C ASP A 140 10.50 1.34 -1.01
N ALA A 141 10.01 0.93 0.16
CA ALA A 141 10.26 -0.41 0.69
C ALA A 141 9.65 -1.52 -0.17
N VAL A 142 8.61 -1.24 -0.96
CA VAL A 142 7.96 -2.25 -1.79
C VAL A 142 8.81 -2.59 -3.01
N VAL A 143 9.44 -1.59 -3.65
CA VAL A 143 10.47 -1.83 -4.68
C VAL A 143 11.62 -2.66 -4.10
N SER A 144 12.05 -2.34 -2.88
CA SER A 144 13.12 -3.09 -2.21
C SER A 144 12.73 -4.53 -1.86
N ALA A 145 11.47 -4.79 -1.49
CA ALA A 145 10.96 -6.14 -1.26
C ALA A 145 10.94 -6.98 -2.54
N HIS A 146 10.49 -6.40 -3.66
CA HIS A 146 10.56 -7.07 -4.97
C HIS A 146 12.01 -7.27 -5.45
N ALA A 147 12.94 -6.37 -5.10
CA ALA A 147 14.35 -6.59 -5.41
C ALA A 147 14.92 -7.77 -4.62
N ALA A 148 14.50 -7.95 -3.36
CA ALA A 148 14.85 -9.12 -2.55
C ALA A 148 14.31 -10.41 -3.16
N GLU A 149 13.02 -10.43 -3.54
CA GLU A 149 12.38 -11.54 -4.25
C GLU A 149 13.19 -11.95 -5.50
N LEU A 150 13.53 -11.00 -6.37
CA LEU A 150 14.28 -11.26 -7.60
C LEU A 150 15.73 -11.72 -7.34
N LEU A 151 16.35 -11.29 -6.25
CA LEU A 151 17.67 -11.75 -5.84
C LEU A 151 17.61 -13.18 -5.30
N ASP A 152 16.60 -13.53 -4.51
CA ASP A 152 16.38 -14.90 -3.99
C ASP A 152 16.09 -15.86 -5.15
N GLU A 153 15.27 -15.44 -6.13
CA GLU A 153 15.02 -16.20 -7.37
C GLU A 153 16.31 -16.48 -8.16
N ARG A 154 17.34 -15.63 -8.03
CA ARG A 154 18.68 -15.80 -8.64
C ARG A 154 19.64 -16.60 -7.76
N GLY A 155 19.21 -17.07 -6.60
CA GLY A 155 20.02 -17.83 -5.65
C GLY A 155 20.97 -16.96 -4.81
N ALA A 156 20.70 -15.67 -4.66
CA ALA A 156 21.49 -14.82 -3.77
C ALA A 156 21.23 -15.19 -2.29
N ASP A 157 22.29 -15.29 -1.50
CA ASP A 157 22.16 -15.51 -0.06
C ASP A 157 21.77 -14.21 0.67
N LEU A 158 20.46 -14.00 0.82
CA LEU A 158 19.90 -12.82 1.48
C LEU A 158 20.15 -12.80 3.00
N GLU A 159 20.45 -13.95 3.61
CA GLU A 159 20.73 -14.09 5.04
C GLU A 159 22.25 -14.18 5.32
N GLY A 160 23.06 -14.11 4.27
CA GLY A 160 24.52 -14.18 4.31
C GLY A 160 25.16 -13.00 5.02
N ALA A 161 26.40 -13.19 5.46
CA ALA A 161 27.16 -12.15 6.16
C ALA A 161 27.35 -10.90 5.29
N ALA A 162 27.56 -11.06 3.98
CA ALA A 162 27.71 -9.96 3.04
C ALA A 162 26.43 -9.13 2.92
N MET A 163 25.26 -9.77 2.77
CA MET A 163 23.98 -9.07 2.71
C MET A 163 23.67 -8.37 4.04
N ARG A 164 23.85 -9.04 5.17
CA ARG A 164 23.66 -8.43 6.50
C ARG A 164 24.55 -7.20 6.71
N ALA A 165 25.83 -7.28 6.34
CA ALA A 165 26.74 -6.14 6.44
C ALA A 165 26.31 -4.98 5.54
N ALA A 166 25.86 -5.27 4.32
CA ALA A 166 25.40 -4.26 3.38
C ALA A 166 24.06 -3.62 3.81
N LEU A 167 23.14 -4.39 4.38
CA LEU A 167 21.87 -3.88 4.91
C LEU A 167 22.06 -3.00 6.14
N ALA A 168 23.09 -3.25 6.97
CA ALA A 168 23.39 -2.43 8.14
C ALA A 168 23.62 -0.95 7.76
N SER A 169 24.21 -0.68 6.59
CA SER A 169 24.45 0.68 6.08
C SER A 169 23.42 1.17 5.06
N ALA A 170 22.45 0.33 4.66
CA ALA A 170 21.44 0.69 3.67
C ALA A 170 20.44 1.74 4.18
N SER A 171 19.59 2.28 3.30
CA SER A 171 18.50 3.16 3.72
C SER A 171 17.44 2.42 4.55
N PRO A 172 16.62 3.12 5.35
CA PRO A 172 15.50 2.50 6.07
C PRO A 172 14.52 1.77 5.14
N SER A 173 14.18 2.34 3.98
CA SER A 173 13.26 1.72 3.01
C SER A 173 13.81 0.39 2.48
N VAL A 174 15.11 0.33 2.20
CA VAL A 174 15.77 -0.89 1.73
C VAL A 174 15.75 -1.97 2.80
N ARG A 175 16.15 -1.64 4.04
CA ARG A 175 16.11 -2.59 5.17
C ARG A 175 14.70 -3.11 5.41
N GLU A 176 13.72 -2.21 5.43
CA GLU A 176 12.30 -2.54 5.63
C GLU A 176 11.79 -3.48 4.54
N GLY A 177 12.09 -3.20 3.28
CA GLY A 177 11.65 -4.02 2.14
C GLY A 177 12.25 -5.42 2.17
N VAL A 178 13.56 -5.54 2.36
CA VAL A 178 14.23 -6.84 2.45
C VAL A 178 13.74 -7.63 3.67
N SER A 179 13.59 -6.98 4.82
CA SER A 179 13.03 -7.62 6.02
C SER A 179 11.59 -8.09 5.82
N ALA A 180 10.76 -7.32 5.11
CA ALA A 180 9.38 -7.70 4.82
C ALA A 180 9.30 -8.95 3.94
N TYR A 181 10.17 -9.04 2.92
CA TYR A 181 10.29 -10.24 2.09
C TYR A 181 10.72 -11.47 2.93
N LEU A 182 11.80 -11.36 3.69
CA LEU A 182 12.32 -12.46 4.51
C LEU A 182 11.32 -12.96 5.56
N SER A 183 10.48 -12.08 6.10
CA SER A 183 9.47 -12.45 7.09
C SER A 183 8.25 -13.16 6.49
N ALA A 184 8.08 -13.08 5.16
CA ALA A 184 6.93 -13.61 4.44
C ALA A 184 7.22 -14.88 3.62
N ARG A 185 8.50 -15.26 3.47
CA ARG A 185 8.91 -16.48 2.73
C ARG A 185 8.79 -17.74 3.56
#